data_AF-A0A351QTE2-F1
#
_entry.id   AF-A0A351QTE2-F1
#
_cell.length_a   1.000
_cell.length_b   1.000
_cell.length_c   1.000
_cell.angle_alpha   90.00
_cell.angle_beta   90.00
_cell.angle_gamma   90.00
#
_symmetry.space_group_name_H-M   'P 1'
#
loop_
_entity.id
_entity.type
_entity.pdbx_description
1 polymer ?
#
loop_
_entity_poly.entity_id
_entity_poly.type
_entity_poly.pdbx_seq_one_letter_code
_entity_poly.pdbx_strand_id
1 'polypeptide(L)' 'MQFKTNEIYYGFKLLKEEKVEEAQSMARIFEHVKSGARLLHLENEDDNKLFSISFRTTPTDSTGVAHILEH' A
#
# COMPACT_ATOMS: atom_id res chain seq x y z
N MET A 1 5.94 9.58 -13.68
CA MET A 1 7.17 8.75 -13.84
C MET A 1 6.76 7.44 -14.50
N GLN A 2 7.59 6.86 -15.38
CA GLN A 2 7.27 5.56 -15.98
C GLN A 2 7.90 4.43 -15.16
N PHE A 3 7.07 3.73 -14.39
CA PHE A 3 7.51 2.57 -13.62
C PHE A 3 7.59 1.34 -14.53
N LYS A 4 8.47 0.40 -14.19
CA LYS A 4 8.65 -0.87 -14.91
C LYS A 4 8.55 -2.03 -13.93
N THR A 5 7.78 -3.05 -14.32
CA THR A 5 7.63 -4.26 -13.52
C THR A 5 8.99 -4.91 -13.27
N ASN A 6 9.18 -5.48 -12.08
CA ASN A 6 10.41 -6.06 -11.55
C ASN A 6 11.58 -5.10 -11.25
N GLU A 7 11.45 -3.80 -11.51
CA GLU A 7 12.44 -2.81 -11.07
C GLU A 7 12.26 -2.41 -9.60
N ILE A 8 13.36 -1.94 -9.00
CA ILE A 8 13.40 -1.51 -7.59
C ILE A 8 13.48 0.02 -7.52
N TYR A 9 12.60 0.61 -6.73
CA TYR A 9 12.51 2.05 -6.48
C TYR A 9 12.57 2.28 -4.97
N TYR A 10 13.63 2.94 -4.48
CA TYR A 10 13.77 3.26 -3.05
C TYR A 10 13.59 2.04 -2.11
N GLY A 11 14.03 0.85 -2.54
CA GLY A 11 13.87 -0.39 -1.79
C GLY A 11 12.55 -1.13 -2.00
N PHE A 12 11.64 -0.60 -2.82
CA PHE A 12 10.37 -1.24 -3.18
C PHE A 12 10.45 -1.81 -4.60
N LYS A 13 10.20 -3.11 -4.74
CA LYS A 13 10.12 -3.78 -6.03
C LYS A 13 8.71 -3.67 -6.59
N LEU A 14 8.55 -3.22 -7.83
CA LEU A 14 7.25 -3.23 -8.51
C LEU A 14 6.90 -4.67 -8.94
N LEU A 15 5.80 -5.20 -8.41
CA LEU A 15 5.33 -6.57 -8.69
C LEU A 15 4.27 -6.60 -9.79
N LYS A 16 3.34 -5.65 -9.78
CA LYS A 16 2.21 -5.59 -10.72
C LYS A 16 1.82 -4.15 -10.98
N GLU A 17 1.45 -3.86 -12.23
CA GLU A 17 0.81 -2.62 -12.65
C GLU A 17 -0.44 -2.98 -13.46
N GLU A 18 -1.57 -2.35 -13.16
CA GLU A 18 -2.82 -2.53 -13.91
C GLU A 18 -3.66 -1.25 -13.91
N LYS A 19 -4.34 -1.00 -15.04
CA LYS A 19 -5.34 0.05 -15.13
C LYS A 19 -6.66 -0.48 -14.55
N VAL A 20 -7.23 0.23 -13.59
CA VAL A 20 -8.55 -0.06 -13.01
C VAL A 20 -9.52 0.98 -13.54
N GLU A 21 -10.36 0.58 -14.50
CA GLU A 21 -11.22 1.52 -15.25
C GLU A 21 -12.31 2.13 -14.35
N GLU A 22 -12.91 1.32 -13.48
CA GLU A 22 -13.98 1.73 -12.56
C GLU A 22 -13.51 2.74 -11.53
N ALA A 23 -12.21 2.72 -11.21
CA ALA A 23 -11.57 3.68 -10.30
C ALA A 23 -10.83 4.81 -11.04
N GLN A 24 -10.85 4.81 -12.38
CA GLN A 24 -10.11 5.75 -13.23
C GLN A 24 -8.64 5.92 -12.80
N SER A 25 -8.01 4.82 -12.36
CA SER A 25 -6.72 4.86 -11.69
C SER A 25 -5.75 3.84 -12.26
N MET A 26 -4.46 4.17 -12.24
CA MET A 26 -3.37 3.22 -12.42
C MET A 26 -2.98 2.63 -11.07
N ALA A 27 -3.26 1.35 -10.86
CA ALA A 27 -2.93 0.62 -9.65
C ALA A 27 -1.59 -0.09 -9.78
N ARG A 28 -0.75 0.05 -8.75
CA ARG A 28 0.57 -0.59 -8.67
C ARG A 28 0.78 -1.26 -7.34
N ILE A 29 1.21 -2.51 -7.38
CA ILE A 29 1.54 -3.28 -6.19
C ILE A 29 3.07 -3.37 -6.09
N PHE A 30 3.60 -2.85 -4.99
CA PHE A 30 5.01 -2.94 -4.65
C PHE A 30 5.23 -3.78 -3.39
N GLU A 31 6.44 -4.31 -3.24
CA GLU A 31 6.91 -4.97 -2.03
C GLU A 31 8.26 -4.40 -1.61
N HIS A 32 8.38 -3.99 -0.34
CA HIS A 32 9.64 -3.54 0.25
C HIS A 32 10.59 -4.72 0.44
N VAL A 33 11.72 -4.72 -0.25
CA VAL A 33 12.68 -5.84 -0.32
C VAL A 33 13.18 -6.25 1.07
N LYS A 34 13.38 -5.30 1.98
CA LYS A 34 13.94 -5.59 3.31
C LYS A 34 12.91 -6.11 4.31
N SER A 35 11.69 -5.57 4.32
CA SER A 35 10.69 -5.89 5.35
C SER A 35 9.54 -6.76 4.86
N GLY A 36 9.38 -6.95 3.55
CA GLY A 36 8.22 -7.60 2.95
C GLY A 36 6.94 -6.77 3.04
N ALA A 37 7.02 -5.49 3.45
CA ALA A 37 5.84 -4.61 3.52
C ALA A 37 5.28 -4.41 2.11
N ARG A 38 3.96 -4.55 1.96
CA ARG A 38 3.27 -4.33 0.69
C ARG A 38 2.77 -2.90 0.60
N LEU A 39 2.91 -2.31 -0.58
CA LEU A 39 2.43 -0.98 -0.91
C LEU A 39 1.50 -1.06 -2.11
N LEU A 40 0.29 -0.54 -1.96
CA LEU A 40 -0.62 -0.27 -3.07
C LEU A 40 -0.53 1.24 -3.38
N HIS A 41 -0.14 1.56 -4.61
CA HIS A 41 -0.12 2.93 -5.11
C HIS A 41 -1.21 3.09 -6.17
N LEU A 42 -2.09 4.06 -5.97
CA LEU A 42 -3.14 4.44 -6.91
C LEU A 42 -2.82 5.83 -7.45
N GLU A 43 -2.61 5.93 -8.76
CA GLU A 43 -2.37 7.19 -9.46
C GLU A 43 -3.58 7.54 -10.31
N ASN A 44 -4.11 8.75 -10.13
CA ASN A 44 -5.20 9.32 -10.91
C ASN A 44 -5.05 10.86 -10.99
N GLU A 45 -6.06 11.56 -11.52
CA GLU A 45 -6.06 13.02 -11.71
C GLU A 45 -6.56 13.80 -10.47
N ASP A 46 -6.77 13.15 -9.32
CA ASP A 46 -7.20 13.83 -8.09
C ASP A 46 -6.01 14.52 -7.40
N ASP A 47 -6.14 15.82 -7.15
CA ASP A 47 -5.12 16.62 -6.45
C ASP A 47 -5.07 16.34 -4.94
N ASN A 48 -6.13 15.76 -4.38
CA ASN A 48 -6.20 15.42 -2.96
C ASN A 48 -5.46 14.09 -2.69
N LYS A 49 -4.29 14.19 -2.06
CA LYS A 49 -3.43 13.03 -1.79
C LYS A 49 -3.83 12.36 -0.49
N LEU A 50 -4.03 11.04 -0.55
CA LEU A 50 -4.28 10.20 0.61
C LEU A 50 -3.10 9.24 0.83
N PHE A 51 -2.75 9.04 2.10
CA PHE A 51 -1.85 7.98 2.53
C PHE A 51 -2.51 7.22 3.68
N SER A 52 -2.43 5.89 3.63
CA SER A 52 -2.88 5.02 4.72
C SER A 52 -1.89 3.89 4.94
N ILE A 53 -1.85 3.40 6.18
CA ILE A 53 -1.10 2.22 6.58
C ILE A 53 -2.00 1.33 7.42
N SER A 54 -1.82 0.02 7.32
CA SER A 54 -2.64 -0.95 8.06
C SER A 54 -1.76 -2.04 8.64
N PHE A 55 -2.04 -2.38 9.90
CA PHE A 55 -1.41 -3.48 10.62
C PHE A 55 -2.47 -4.54 10.92
N ARG A 56 -2.09 -5.83 10.88
CA ARG A 56 -2.96 -6.91 11.33
C ARG A 56 -2.95 -6.93 12.86
N THR A 57 -4.05 -6.52 13.48
CA THR A 57 -4.20 -6.39 14.94
C THR A 57 -5.25 -7.37 15.48
N THR A 58 -5.06 -8.67 15.26
CA THR A 58 -6.01 -9.70 15.73
C THR A 58 -5.96 -9.83 17.26
N PRO A 59 -7.00 -9.44 18.01
CA PRO A 59 -6.99 -9.51 19.48
C PRO A 59 -7.16 -10.96 19.95
N THR A 60 -6.53 -11.31 21.07
CA THR A 60 -6.68 -12.62 21.74
C THR A 60 -7.61 -12.57 22.95
N ASP A 61 -8.04 -11.38 23.36
CA ASP A 61 -8.93 -11.14 24.49
C ASP A 61 -9.76 -9.86 24.28
N SER A 62 -10.62 -9.53 25.25
CA SER A 62 -11.53 -8.38 25.22
C SER A 62 -11.00 -7.14 25.95
N THR A 63 -9.68 -7.03 26.15
CA THR A 63 -9.08 -5.89 26.87
C THR A 63 -9.13 -4.58 26.08
N GLY A 64 -9.37 -4.65 24.76
CA GLY A 64 -9.31 -3.49 23.88
C GLY A 64 -7.89 -3.06 23.52
N VAL A 65 -6.87 -3.90 23.78
CA VAL A 65 -5.44 -3.56 23.59
C VAL A 65 -5.10 -2.96 22.22
N ALA A 66 -5.71 -3.45 21.13
CA ALA A 66 -5.49 -2.91 19.79
C ALA A 66 -6.02 -1.48 19.61
N HIS A 67 -7.12 -1.14 20.27
CA HIS A 67 -7.70 0.20 20.27
C HIS A 67 -6.92 1.13 21.19
N ILE A 68 -6.50 0.65 22.37
CA ILE A 68 -5.62 1.43 23.27
C ILE A 68 -4.30 1.78 22.57
N LEU A 69 -3.74 0.88 21.77
CA LEU A 69 -2.50 1.12 21.00
C LEU A 69 -2.67 2.11 19.85
N GLU A 70 -3.88 2.24 19.31
CA GLU A 70 -4.17 3.16 18.21
C GLU A 70 -4.21 4.62 18.68
N HIS A 71 -4.69 4.86 19.91
CA HIS A 71 -4.65 6.15 20.59
C HIS A 71 -3.25 6.51 21.12
#